data_AF-A0A0B7MBQ8-F1
#
_entry.id   AF-A0A0B7MBQ8-F1
#
_cell.length_a   1.000
_cell.length_b   1.000
_cell.length_c   1.000
_cell.angle_alpha   90.00
_cell.angle_beta   90.00
_cell.angle_gamma   90.00
#
_symmetry.space_group_name_H-M   'P 1'
#
loop_
_entity.id
_entity.type
_entity.pdbx_description
1 polymer ?
#
loop_
_entity_poly.entity_id
_entity_poly.type
_entity_poly.pdbx_seq_one_letter_code
_entity_poly.pdbx_strand_id
1 'polypeptide(L)'
;MSPEEVWRFYNKRGTCELWINELKDGFAVDEASQHNFVKNEAYMLVKAISYNLMLWFKEATMPERGQKLPGKNHQAQSALCTGQHRG
;
A
#
# COMPACT_ATOMS: atom_id res chain seq x y z
N MET A 1 -24.91 7.33 5.05
CA MET A 1 -23.68 7.26 4.23
C MET A 1 -24.10 7.11 2.78
N SER A 2 -23.65 8.01 1.91
CA SER A 2 -23.83 7.87 0.46
C SER A 2 -22.92 6.77 -0.09
N PRO A 3 -23.22 6.20 -1.26
CA PRO A 3 -22.36 5.23 -1.93
C PRO A 3 -20.91 5.72 -2.13
N GLU A 4 -20.71 7.01 -2.39
CA GLU A 4 -19.39 7.61 -2.54
C GLU A 4 -18.60 7.63 -1.22
N GLU A 5 -19.27 7.86 -0.09
CA GLU A 5 -18.62 7.87 1.24
C GLU A 5 -18.12 6.46 1.61
N VAL A 6 -18.92 5.43 1.32
CA VAL A 6 -18.53 4.03 1.51
C VAL A 6 -17.32 3.70 0.63
N TRP A 7 -17.35 4.11 -0.65
CA TRP A 7 -16.24 3.92 -1.58
C TRP A 7 -14.95 4.60 -1.11
N ARG A 8 -15.02 5.84 -0.61
CA ARG A 8 -13.85 6.57 -0.09
C ARG A 8 -13.31 5.96 1.20
N PHE A 9 -14.19 5.46 2.06
CA PHE A 9 -13.81 4.76 3.28
C PHE A 9 -13.04 3.46 2.97
N TYR A 10 -13.52 2.65 2.01
CA TYR A 10 -12.86 1.40 1.62
C TYR A 10 -11.56 1.61 0.83
N ASN A 11 -11.47 2.67 0.02
CA ASN A 11 -10.26 2.93 -0.79
C ASN A 11 -8.98 3.09 0.03
N LYS A 12 -9.07 3.58 1.28
CA LYS A 12 -7.91 3.71 2.18
C LYS A 12 -7.31 2.35 2.58
N ARG A 13 -8.09 1.27 2.53
CA ARG A 13 -7.62 -0.09 2.87
C ARG A 13 -6.82 -0.74 1.75
N GLY A 14 -7.07 -0.38 0.49
CA GLY A 14 -6.24 -0.82 -0.63
C GLY A 14 -4.81 -0.29 -0.56
N THR A 15 -4.61 0.86 0.09
CA THR A 15 -3.29 1.42 0.37
C THR A 15 -2.50 0.58 1.37
N CYS A 16 -3.16 -0.05 2.35
CA CYS A 16 -2.49 -0.94 3.30
C CYS A 16 -1.92 -2.19 2.61
N GLU A 17 -2.62 -2.76 1.63
CA GLU A 17 -2.11 -3.91 0.88
C GLU A 17 -0.84 -3.57 0.09
N LEU A 18 -0.78 -2.36 -0.50
CA LEU A 18 0.42 -1.87 -1.16
C LEU A 18 1.59 -1.70 -0.19
N TRP A 19 1.34 -1.16 1.01
CA TRP A 19 2.36 -1.03 2.06
C TRP A 19 2.85 -2.39 2.55
N ILE A 20 1.95 -3.36 2.72
CA ILE A 20 2.31 -4.73 3.10
C ILE A 20 3.17 -5.39 2.02
N ASN A 21 2.86 -5.18 0.74
CA ASN A 21 3.67 -5.71 -0.36
C ASN A 21 5.04 -5.03 -0.43
N GLU A 22 5.12 -3.70 -0.25
CA GLU A 22 6.38 -2.96 -0.14
C GLU A 22 7.22 -3.43 1.06
N LEU A 23 6.58 -3.77 2.18
CA LEU A 23 7.21 -4.37 3.36
C LEU A 23 7.75 -5.77 3.11
N LYS A 24 6.99 -6.62 2.40
CA LYS A 24 7.43 -7.96 2.02
C LYS A 24 8.62 -7.89 1.07
N ASP A 25 8.51 -7.11 0.00
CA ASP A 25 9.56 -7.01 -1.02
C ASP A 25 10.79 -6.22 -0.54
N GLY A 26 10.59 -5.21 0.32
CA GLY A 26 11.65 -4.30 0.79
C GLY A 26 12.34 -4.73 2.09
N PHE A 27 11.67 -5.50 2.95
CA PHE A 27 12.19 -5.91 4.26
C PHE A 27 12.07 -7.42 4.54
N ALA A 28 11.71 -8.21 3.51
CA ALA A 28 11.58 -9.68 3.57
C ALA A 28 10.71 -10.13 4.75
N VAL A 29 9.62 -9.41 5.04
CA VAL A 29 8.79 -9.59 6.25
C VAL A 29 8.12 -10.97 6.30
N ASP A 30 7.99 -11.63 5.16
CA ASP A 30 7.55 -13.02 5.04
C ASP A 30 8.60 -14.06 5.49
N GLU A 31 9.86 -13.66 5.64
CA GLU A 31 10.92 -14.52 6.19
C GLU A 31 10.92 -14.53 7.72
N ALA A 32 10.51 -15.67 8.28
CA ALA A 32 10.66 -16.02 9.68
C ALA A 32 11.68 -17.17 9.82
N SER A 33 12.97 -16.82 9.82
CA SER A 33 14.07 -17.80 9.74
C SER A 33 14.51 -18.38 11.10
N GLN A 34 13.96 -17.89 12.21
CA GLN A 34 14.42 -18.32 13.55
C GLN A 34 13.64 -19.54 14.04
N HIS A 35 14.34 -20.47 14.71
CA HIS A 35 13.74 -21.67 15.31
C HIS A 35 12.92 -21.39 16.59
N ASN A 36 12.82 -20.14 17.03
CA ASN A 36 12.08 -19.76 18.23
C ASN A 36 11.08 -18.64 17.89
N PHE A 37 9.82 -18.86 18.27
CA PHE A 37 8.71 -17.93 18.07
C PHE A 37 9.00 -16.53 18.60
N VAL A 38 9.55 -16.40 19.81
CA VAL A 38 9.87 -15.11 20.44
C VAL A 38 10.94 -14.36 19.64
N LYS A 39 11.90 -15.09 19.05
CA LYS A 39 12.92 -14.48 18.18
C LYS A 39 12.32 -13.98 16.88
N ASN A 40 11.38 -14.72 16.28
CA ASN A 40 10.65 -14.28 15.10
C ASN A 40 9.75 -13.07 15.40
N GLU A 41 9.10 -13.05 16.57
CA GLU A 41 8.29 -11.90 16.99
C GLU A 41 9.14 -10.63 17.14
N ALA A 42 10.27 -10.72 17.83
CA ALA A 42 11.21 -9.60 17.94
C ALA A 42 11.72 -9.14 16.56
N TYR A 43 12.00 -10.09 15.66
CA TYR A 43 12.44 -9.80 14.29
C TYR A 43 11.35 -9.05 13.49
N MET A 44 10.09 -9.45 13.63
CA MET A 44 8.95 -8.76 13.03
C MET A 44 8.79 -7.32 13.55
N LEU A 45 8.99 -7.10 14.86
CA LEU A 45 8.94 -5.77 15.46
C LEU A 45 10.05 -4.86 14.92
N VAL A 46 11.27 -5.38 14.75
CA VAL A 46 12.38 -4.62 14.16
C VAL A 46 12.06 -4.21 12.72
N LYS A 47 11.49 -5.11 11.92
CA LYS A 47 11.06 -4.80 10.54
C LYS A 47 9.94 -3.74 10.49
N ALA A 48 9.01 -3.77 11.45
CA ALA A 48 7.98 -2.74 11.55
C ALA A 48 8.57 -1.36 11.90
N ILE A 49 9.54 -1.31 12.81
CA ILE A 49 10.24 -0.07 13.17
C ILE A 49 11.02 0.48 11.96
N SER A 50 11.75 -0.37 11.23
CA SER A 50 12.53 0.07 10.07
C SER A 50 11.65 0.65 8.96
N TYR A 51 10.46 0.10 8.76
CA TYR A 51 9.50 0.66 7.80
C TYR A 51 9.01 2.04 8.21
N ASN A 52 8.67 2.23 9.50
CA ASN A 52 8.27 3.53 10.00
C ASN A 52 9.38 4.57 9.85
N LEU A 53 10.64 4.19 10.10
CA LEU A 53 11.80 5.06 9.88
C LEU A 53 11.96 5.43 8.39
N MET A 54 11.79 4.47 7.47
CA MET A 54 11.83 4.72 6.04
C MET A 54 10.72 5.66 5.57
N LEU A 55 9.51 5.51 6.14
CA LEU A 55 8.39 6.39 5.85
C LEU A 55 8.70 7.82 6.31
N TRP A 56 9.23 8.01 7.52
CA TRP A 56 9.66 9.33 7.99
C TRP A 56 10.81 9.92 7.19
N PHE A 57 11.77 9.09 6.76
CA PHE A 57 12.85 9.55 5.89
C PHE A 57 12.31 10.04 4.54
N LYS A 58 11.34 9.33 3.96
CA LYS A 58 10.67 9.72 2.72
C LYS A 58 9.93 11.04 2.87
N GLU A 59 9.18 11.23 3.97
CA GLU A 59 8.50 12.49 4.27
C GLU A 59 9.49 13.65 4.50
N ALA A 60 10.61 13.40 5.17
CA ALA A 60 11.62 14.41 5.45
C ALA A 60 12.43 14.84 4.23
N THR A 61 12.60 13.95 3.23
CA THR A 61 13.48 14.18 2.07
C THR A 61 12.74 14.47 0.77
N MET A 62 11.47 14.10 0.64
CA MET A 62 10.69 14.42 -0.55
C MET A 62 10.04 15.80 -0.41
N PRO A 63 10.35 16.78 -1.28
CA PRO A 63 9.59 18.02 -1.34
C PRO A 63 8.13 17.70 -1.73
N GLU A 64 7.16 18.49 -1.24
CA GLU A 64 5.69 18.28 -1.39
C GLU A 64 5.17 18.08 -2.84
N ARG A 65 6.04 18.14 -3.85
CA ARG A 65 5.71 18.07 -5.27
C ARG A 65 5.45 16.63 -5.77
N GLY A 66 4.86 15.78 -4.95
CA GLY A 66 4.72 14.36 -5.28
C GLY A 66 3.72 13.53 -4.48
N GLN A 67 2.87 14.11 -3.63
CA GLN A 67 1.75 13.35 -3.02
C GLN A 67 0.61 13.14 -4.04
N LYS A 68 0.95 12.57 -5.19
CA LYS A 68 0.04 11.80 -6.04
C LYS A 68 0.74 10.47 -6.25
N LEU A 69 0.28 9.45 -5.54
CA LEU A 69 0.52 8.07 -5.95
C LEU A 69 0.11 7.95 -7.43
N PRO A 70 1.01 7.59 -8.36
CA PRO A 70 0.61 7.35 -9.73
C PRO A 70 0.00 5.94 -9.79
N GLY A 71 -1.29 5.86 -10.12
CA GLY A 71 -1.98 4.62 -10.48
C GLY A 71 -3.34 4.50 -9.80
N LYS A 72 -4.48 4.78 -10.43
CA LYS A 72 -4.77 4.93 -11.85
C LYS A 72 -5.79 6.05 -12.04
N ASN A 73 -5.57 6.84 -13.07
CA ASN A 73 -6.53 7.79 -13.60
C ASN A 73 -7.89 7.11 -13.76
N HIS A 74 -8.91 7.57 -13.02
CA HIS A 74 -10.30 7.10 -13.12
C HIS A 74 -10.92 7.32 -14.52
N GLN A 75 -10.21 7.97 -15.46
CA GLN A 75 -10.65 8.10 -16.85
C GLN A 75 -10.31 6.89 -17.73
N ALA A 76 -9.57 5.89 -17.24
CA ALA A 76 -9.26 4.68 -18.02
C ALA A 76 -10.22 3.50 -17.75
N GLN A 77 -11.10 3.57 -16.74
CA GLN A 77 -12.09 2.50 -16.48
C GLN A 77 -13.44 2.74 -17.17
N SER A 78 -13.81 3.98 -17.52
CA SER A 78 -15.04 4.23 -18.29
C SER A 78 -14.91 3.85 -19.76
N ALA A 79 -13.69 3.80 -20.32
CA ALA A 79 -13.45 3.48 -21.72
C ALA A 79 -13.49 1.98 -22.06
N LEU A 80 -13.36 1.08 -21.06
CA LEU A 80 -13.53 -0.37 -21.28
C LEU A 80 -14.99 -0.83 -21.20
N CYS A 81 -15.90 -0.04 -20.62
CA CYS A 81 -17.33 -0.36 -20.55
C CYS A 81 -18.16 0.23 -21.70
N THR A 82 -17.58 1.08 -22.56
CA THR A 82 -18.23 1.57 -23.79
C THR A 82 -17.68 0.85 -25.02
N GLY A 83 -17.67 -0.49 -24.94
CA GLY A 83 -17.43 -1.37 -26.08
C GLY A 83 -18.67 -2.22 -26.32
N GLN A 84 -19.48 -1.80 -27.31
CA GLN A 84 -20.14 -2.72 -28.24
C GLN A 84 -21.39 -3.47 -27.76
N HIS A 85 -22.53 -2.78 -27.76
CA HIS A 85 -23.80 -3.36 -28.22
C HIS A 85 -24.43 -2.40 -29.25
N ARG A 86 -23.91 -2.46 -30.48
CA ARG A 86 -24.68 -2.21 -31.69
C ARG A 86 -24.94 -3.58 -32.31
N GLY A 87 -26.22 -3.93 -32.42
CA GLY A 87 -26.74 -5.19 -32.92
C GLY A 87 -28.17 -5.32 -32.43
#